data_AF-A0A4Q3MA27-F1
#
_entry.id   AF-A0A4Q3MA27-F1
#
_cell.length_a   1.000
_cell.length_b   1.000
_cell.length_c   1.000
_cell.angle_alpha   90.00
_cell.angle_beta   90.00
_cell.angle_gamma   90.00
#
_symmetry.space_group_name_H-M   'P 1'
#
loop_
_entity.id
_entity.type
_entity.pdbx_description
1 polymer ?
#
loop_
_entity_poly.entity_id
_entity_poly.type
_entity_poly.pdbx_seq_one_letter_code
_entity_poly.pdbx_strand_id
1 'polypeptide(L)' 'MTYSRLAGREVSTWSEEWKHECEIAYLAGLKPEKLRAMLYGVQGGEGESARGIKQHRGDAAVEQLVSEIEQYKRLG' A
#
# COMPACT_ATOMS: atom_id res chain seq x y z
N MET A 1 13.78 12.83 -12.66
CA MET A 1 12.51 12.17 -13.01
C MET A 1 12.73 10.67 -12.97
N THR A 2 11.66 9.89 -12.89
CA THR A 2 11.70 8.42 -12.89
C THR A 2 10.44 7.88 -13.56
N TYR A 3 10.51 6.69 -14.15
CA TYR A 3 9.33 6.06 -14.76
C TYR A 3 8.47 5.42 -13.67
N SER A 4 7.21 5.84 -13.58
CA SER A 4 6.20 5.24 -12.70
C SER A 4 5.44 4.16 -13.45
N ARG A 5 5.42 2.95 -12.91
CA ARG A 5 4.67 1.83 -13.48
C ARG A 5 3.17 2.02 -13.34
N LEU A 6 2.71 2.55 -12.20
CA LEU A 6 1.29 2.80 -11.97
C LEU A 6 0.76 3.93 -12.86
N ALA A 7 1.54 5.01 -13.05
CA ALA A 7 1.15 6.13 -13.89
C ALA A 7 1.42 5.90 -15.39
N GLY A 8 2.23 4.89 -15.74
CA GLY A 8 2.60 4.58 -17.12
C GLY A 8 3.44 5.66 -17.83
N ARG A 9 4.06 6.57 -17.06
CA ARG A 9 4.79 7.73 -17.58
C ARG A 9 5.92 8.16 -16.64
N GLU A 10 6.77 9.06 -17.12
CA GLU A 10 7.76 9.72 -16.26
C GLU A 10 7.08 10.67 -15.27
N VAL A 11 7.49 10.58 -14.02
CA VAL A 11 7.05 11.44 -12.91
C VAL A 11 8.25 12.07 -12.21
N SER A 12 8.02 13.16 -11.48
CA SER A 12 9.02 13.73 -10.59
C SER A 12 9.20 12.84 -9.37
N THR A 13 10.42 12.67 -8.88
CA THR A 13 10.68 11.93 -7.62
C THR A 13 10.17 12.66 -6.38
N TRP A 14 9.68 13.89 -6.55
CA TRP A 14 9.07 14.70 -5.48
C TRP A 14 7.54 14.76 -5.58
N SER A 15 6.94 14.15 -6.61
CA SER A 15 5.47 14.17 -6.78
C SER A 15 4.79 13.21 -5.82
N GLU A 16 3.51 13.49 -5.52
CA GLU A 16 2.66 12.57 -4.77
C GLU A 16 2.47 11.24 -5.52
N GLU A 17 2.44 11.27 -6.86
CA GLU A 17 2.38 10.06 -7.69
C GLU A 17 3.56 9.12 -7.43
N TRP A 18 4.78 9.66 -7.32
CA TRP A 18 5.95 8.85 -7.04
C TRP A 18 5.95 8.32 -5.60
N LYS A 19 5.56 9.15 -4.63
CA LYS A 19 5.42 8.71 -3.23
C LYS A 19 4.38 7.59 -3.10
N HIS A 20 3.26 7.72 -3.81
CA HIS A 20 2.20 6.73 -3.85
C HIS A 20 2.69 5.40 -4.44
N GLU A 21 3.39 5.44 -5.58
CA GLU A 21 3.98 4.22 -6.14
C GLU A 21 5.00 3.58 -5.20
N CYS A 22 5.82 4.37 -4.47
CA CYS A 22 6.72 3.81 -3.47
C CYS A 22 5.97 3.12 -2.32
N GLU A 23 4.83 3.66 -1.86
CA GLU A 23 3.98 3.00 -0.86
C GLU A 23 3.43 1.67 -1.40
N ILE A 24 2.89 1.67 -2.63
CA ILE A 24 2.38 0.45 -3.27
C ILE A 24 3.48 -0.59 -3.47
N ALA A 25 4.66 -0.18 -3.95
CA ALA A 25 5.80 -1.07 -4.16
C ALA A 25 6.27 -1.71 -2.84
N TYR A 26 6.35 -0.91 -1.77
CA TYR A 26 6.67 -1.43 -0.44
C TYR A 26 5.65 -2.47 0.02
N LEU A 27 4.34 -2.16 -0.07
CA LEU A 27 3.27 -3.06 0.35
C LEU A 27 3.23 -4.34 -0.50
N ALA A 28 3.46 -4.22 -1.81
CA ALA A 28 3.48 -5.35 -2.74
C ALA A 28 4.62 -6.35 -2.44
N GLY A 29 5.74 -5.87 -1.88
CA GLY A 29 6.88 -6.70 -1.48
C GLY A 29 6.73 -7.40 -0.11
N LEU A 30 5.67 -7.13 0.65
CA LEU A 30 5.45 -7.77 1.95
C LEU A 30 4.92 -9.20 1.79
N LYS A 31 5.25 -10.07 2.76
CA LYS A 31 4.59 -11.38 2.92
C LYS A 31 3.08 -11.18 3.17
N PRO A 32 2.20 -12.08 2.69
CA PRO A 32 0.75 -11.92 2.81
C PRO A 32 0.24 -11.63 4.22
N GLU A 33 0.78 -12.31 5.24
CA GLU A 33 0.40 -12.11 6.65
C GLU A 33 0.76 -10.71 7.14
N LYS A 34 1.97 -10.23 6.81
CA LYS A 34 2.44 -8.89 7.18
C LYS A 34 1.68 -7.80 6.41
N LEU A 35 1.36 -8.04 5.13
CA LEU A 35 0.51 -7.14 4.35
C LEU A 35 -0.87 -7.00 4.99
N ARG A 36 -1.50 -8.12 5.35
CA ARG A 36 -2.82 -8.13 6.01
C ARG A 36 -2.79 -7.39 7.35
N ALA A 37 -1.75 -7.62 8.15
CA ALA A 37 -1.54 -6.90 9.41
C ALA A 37 -1.38 -5.38 9.19
N MET A 38 -0.65 -4.94 8.17
CA MET A 38 -0.48 -3.52 7.85
C MET A 38 -1.79 -2.88 7.38
N LEU A 39 -2.55 -3.55 6.52
CA LEU A 39 -3.80 -3.00 5.96
C LEU A 39 -4.92 -2.97 6.99
N TYR A 40 -5.14 -4.06 7.71
CA TYR A 40 -6.31 -4.25 8.57
C TYR A 40 -6.02 -4.14 10.06
N GLY A 41 -4.75 -4.20 10.45
CA GLY A 41 -4.32 -4.28 11.85
C GLY A 41 -4.20 -5.72 12.33
N VAL A 42 -3.69 -5.87 13.56
CA VAL A 42 -3.67 -7.15 14.27
C VAL A 42 -4.52 -6.99 15.52
N GLN A 43 -5.47 -7.90 15.71
CA GLN A 43 -6.12 -8.08 17.00
C GLN A 43 -5.21 -8.97 17.86
N GLY A 44 -4.40 -8.35 18.71
CA GLY A 44 -3.71 -9.02 19.80
C GLY A 44 -4.60 -9.09 21.03
N GLY A 45 -4.66 -10.25 21.69
CA GLY A 45 -5.21 -10.38 23.03
C GLY A 45 -4.47 -9.47 24.02
N GLU A 46 -5.23 -8.93 24.99
CA GLU A 46 -4.82 -8.03 26.08
C GLU A 46 -3.67 -7.05 25.77
N GLY A 47 -4.02 -5.89 25.20
CA GLY A 47 -3.27 -4.65 25.43
C GLY A 47 -2.74 -3.92 24.19
N GLU A 48 -2.36 -4.63 23.13
CA GLU A 48 -1.80 -4.02 21.92
C GLU A 48 -2.60 -4.38 20.67
N SER A 49 -3.62 -3.58 20.37
CA SER A 49 -4.23 -3.55 19.04
C SER A 49 -3.36 -2.68 18.13
N ALA A 50 -2.57 -3.30 17.25
CA ALA A 50 -1.87 -2.58 16.21
C ALA A 50 -2.91 -2.09 15.18
N ARG A 51 -3.16 -0.78 15.14
CA ARG A 51 -4.08 -0.15 14.19
C ARG A 51 -3.49 -0.22 12.79
N GLY A 52 -4.18 -0.90 11.88
CA GLY A 52 -3.81 -0.93 10.46
C GLY A 52 -4.27 0.31 9.71
N ILE A 53 -3.86 0.43 8.45
CA ILE A 53 -4.23 1.53 7.55
C ILE A 53 -5.75 1.75 7.51
N LYS A 54 -6.56 0.68 7.58
CA LYS A 54 -8.03 0.75 7.63
C LYS A 54 -8.53 1.68 8.74
N GLN A 55 -7.95 1.64 9.94
CA GLN A 55 -8.38 2.52 11.03
C GLN A 55 -8.01 3.99 10.82
N HIS A 56 -6.96 4.27 10.04
CA HIS A 56 -6.47 5.62 9.81
C HIS A 56 -7.05 6.27 8.55
N ARG A 57 -7.26 5.49 7.49
CA ARG A 57 -7.66 5.97 6.16
C ARG A 57 -9.05 5.47 5.71
N GLY A 58 -9.66 4.55 6.46
CA GLY A 58 -10.98 3.98 6.17
C GLY A 58 -10.96 2.81 5.19
N ASP A 59 -12.12 2.19 5.02
CA ASP A 59 -12.33 1.02 4.15
C ASP A 59 -12.02 1.31 2.68
N ALA A 60 -12.56 2.39 2.13
CA ALA A 60 -12.38 2.74 0.71
C ALA A 60 -10.91 2.92 0.33
N ALA A 61 -10.10 3.51 1.22
CA ALA A 61 -8.66 3.65 0.99
C ALA A 61 -7.95 2.30 0.98
N VAL A 62 -8.36 1.36 1.84
CA VAL A 62 -7.78 0.02 1.85
C VAL A 62 -8.19 -0.79 0.63
N GLU A 63 -9.44 -0.70 0.20
CA GLU A 63 -9.90 -1.34 -1.05
C GLU A 63 -9.11 -0.84 -2.26
N GLN A 64 -8.89 0.48 -2.34
CA GLN A 64 -8.06 1.08 -3.38
C GLN A 64 -6.62 0.55 -3.32
N LEU A 65 -5.99 0.57 -2.14
CA LEU A 65 -4.62 0.06 -1.97
C LEU A 65 -4.51 -1.42 -2.38
N VAL A 66 -5.48 -2.26 -2.04
CA VAL A 66 -5.50 -3.68 -2.43
C VAL A 66 -5.53 -3.82 -3.95
N SER A 67 -6.44 -3.10 -4.61
CA SER A 67 -6.57 -3.09 -6.08
C SER A 67 -5.26 -2.64 -6.75
N GLU A 68 -4.66 -1.57 -6.26
CA GLU A 68 -3.42 -1.00 -6.80
C GLU A 68 -2.21 -1.91 -6.57
N ILE A 69 -2.13 -2.60 -5.42
CA ILE A 69 -1.09 -3.61 -5.15
C ILE A 69 -1.21 -4.77 -6.14
N GLU A 70 -2.43 -5.26 -6.40
CA GLU A 70 -2.65 -6.33 -7.37
C GLU A 70 -2.28 -5.88 -8.78
N GLN A 71 -2.67 -4.66 -9.18
CA GLN A 71 -2.26 -4.08 -10.45
C GLN A 71 -0.73 -3.98 -10.54
N TYR A 72 -0.07 -3.44 -9.52
CA TYR A 72 1.39 -3.28 -9.50
C TYR A 72 2.13 -4.61 -9.66
N LYS A 73 1.62 -5.68 -9.02
CA LYS A 73 2.16 -7.04 -9.15
C LYS A 73 2.00 -7.63 -10.55
N ARG A 74 1.00 -7.20 -11.33
CA ARG A 74 0.79 -7.63 -12.73
C ARG A 74 1.67 -6.85 -13.72
N LEU A 75 2.17 -5.68 -13.33
CA LEU A 75 3.04 -4.82 -14.13
C LEU A 75 4.53 -5.17 -14.00
N GLY A 76 4.89 -6.16 -13.19
CA GLY A 76 6.25 -6.66 -12.99
C GLY A 76 6.34 -8.16 -13.23
#